data_AF-A0AAN6PN42-F1
#
_entry.id   AF-A0AAN6PN42-F1
#
_cell.length_a   1.000
_cell.length_b   1.000
_cell.length_c   1.000
_cell.angle_alpha   90.00
_cell.angle_beta   90.00
_cell.angle_gamma   90.00
#
_symmetry.space_group_name_H-M   'P 1'
#
loop_
_entity.id
_entity.type
_entity.pdbx_description
1 polymer ?
#
loop_
_entity_poly.entity_id
_entity_poly.type
_entity_poly.pdbx_seq_one_letter_code
_entity_poly.pdbx_strand_id
1 'polypeptide(L)' 'MQLPTVAAILSLAAFGAAQTTSSCVNGQYQCGFRDGHEAIYVCNGGQLFLSATCASQCRWINNLPYCI' A
#
# COMPACT_ATOMS: atom_id res chain seq x y z
N MET A 1 30.95 31.40 15.57
CA MET A 1 29.51 31.09 15.78
C MET A 1 29.04 30.31 14.57
N GLN A 2 29.00 28.98 14.68
CA GLN A 2 28.76 28.08 13.56
C GLN A 2 27.33 27.56 13.67
N LEU A 3 26.45 28.05 12.79
CA LEU A 3 25.06 27.61 12.68
C LEU A 3 25.03 26.17 12.16
N PRO A 4 24.35 25.23 12.83
CA PRO A 4 24.02 23.94 12.22
C PRO A 4 22.87 24.14 11.24
N THR A 5 23.23 24.04 9.96
CA THR A 5 22.34 23.98 8.81
C THR A 5 21.57 22.66 8.84
N VAL A 6 20.24 22.76 8.98
CA VAL A 6 19.19 21.92 8.35
C VAL A 6 19.17 20.41 8.66
N ALA A 7 18.08 19.99 9.32
CA ALA A 7 17.43 18.71 9.01
C ALA A 7 15.92 18.97 8.88
N ALA A 8 15.48 19.31 7.67
CA ALA A 8 14.06 19.33 7.34
C ALA A 8 13.55 17.89 7.45
N ILE A 9 12.80 17.61 8.51
CA ILE A 9 12.07 16.36 8.68
C ILE A 9 10.92 16.42 7.68
N LEU A 10 11.20 15.99 6.44
CA LEU A 10 10.21 15.72 5.42
C LEU A 10 9.42 14.49 5.88
N SER A 11 8.43 14.71 6.74
CA SER A 11 7.37 13.75 7.00
C SER A 11 6.52 13.63 5.75
N LEU A 12 7.03 12.87 4.77
CA LEU A 12 6.27 12.46 3.60
C LEU A 12 5.08 11.64 4.09
N ALA A 13 3.89 12.21 3.92
CA ALA A 13 2.65 11.48 3.92
C ALA A 13 2.75 10.33 2.91
N ALA A 14 3.00 9.12 3.40
CA ALA A 14 2.93 7.90 2.61
C ALA A 14 1.61 7.19 2.91
N PHE A 15 0.50 7.88 2.66
CA PHE A 15 -0.79 7.21 2.45
C PHE A 15 -1.07 7.25 0.96
N GLY A 16 -0.91 6.10 0.29
CA GLY A 16 -1.66 5.83 -0.94
C GLY A 16 -0.88 5.48 -2.21
N ALA A 17 0.45 5.44 -2.21
CA ALA A 17 1.19 4.91 -3.36
C ALA A 17 2.52 4.27 -2.91
N ALA A 18 2.43 3.14 -2.22
CA ALA A 18 3.60 2.31 -1.95
C ALA A 18 4.09 1.68 -3.28
N GLN A 19 4.99 2.46 -3.86
CA GLN A 19 6.11 2.13 -4.73
C GLN A 19 6.37 0.64 -4.95
N THR A 20 6.43 0.31 -6.24
CA THR A 20 6.91 -0.91 -6.86
C THR A 20 8.35 -1.24 -6.43
N THR A 21 8.51 -1.87 -5.27
CA THR A 21 9.69 -2.68 -4.94
C THR A 21 9.17 -4.02 -4.43
N SER A 22 9.40 -5.07 -5.22
CA SER A 22 8.82 -6.41 -5.07
C SER A 22 9.43 -7.20 -3.90
N SER A 23 9.17 -6.73 -2.69
CA SER A 23 9.31 -7.46 -1.43
C SER A 23 8.29 -6.90 -0.44
N CYS A 24 7.03 -7.29 -0.62
CA CYS A 24 5.97 -6.98 0.33
C CYS A 24 6.21 -7.73 1.65
N VAL A 25 5.70 -7.22 2.78
CA VAL A 25 5.82 -7.89 4.07
C VAL A 25 4.72 -8.94 4.20
N ASN A 26 5.08 -10.18 4.56
CA ASN A 26 4.11 -11.28 4.68
C ASN A 26 2.94 -10.88 5.60
N GLY A 27 1.71 -11.05 5.11
CA GLY A 27 0.48 -10.64 5.82
C GLY A 27 0.05 -9.19 5.60
N GLN A 28 0.83 -8.37 4.88
CA GLN A 28 0.34 -7.07 4.43
C GLN A 28 -0.65 -7.22 3.28
N TYR A 29 -1.69 -6.40 3.31
CA TYR A 29 -2.64 -6.29 2.22
C TYR A 29 -2.35 -5.06 1.36
N GLN A 30 -2.83 -5.08 0.13
CA GLN A 30 -2.69 -3.97 -0.80
C GLN A 30 -3.92 -3.88 -1.70
N CYS A 31 -4.46 -2.68 -1.88
CA CYS A 31 -5.42 -2.42 -2.95
C CYS A 31 -4.67 -2.29 -4.28
N GLY A 32 -5.19 -2.93 -5.32
CA GLY A 32 -4.67 -2.86 -6.68
C GLY A 32 -5.80 -3.03 -7.69
N PHE A 33 -5.42 -3.29 -8.94
CA PHE A 33 -6.37 -3.52 -10.03
C PHE A 33 -6.06 -4.84 -10.72
N ARG A 34 -7.10 -5.52 -11.19
CA ARG A 34 -7.00 -6.75 -11.97
C ARG A 34 -8.16 -6.85 -12.95
N ASP A 35 -7.87 -7.14 -14.22
CA ASP A 35 -8.88 -7.42 -15.24
C ASP A 35 -9.97 -6.32 -15.35
N GLY A 36 -9.61 -5.06 -15.12
CA GLY A 36 -10.54 -3.91 -15.16
C GLY A 36 -11.33 -3.66 -13.86
N HIS A 37 -11.11 -4.46 -12.82
CA HIS A 37 -11.76 -4.34 -11.53
C HIS A 37 -10.74 -3.99 -10.42
N GLU A 38 -11.19 -3.32 -9.36
CA GLU A 38 -10.37 -3.19 -8.16
C GLU A 38 -10.16 -4.55 -7.50
N ALA A 39 -9.05 -4.73 -6.80
CA ALA A 39 -8.69 -6.00 -6.19
C ALA A 39 -7.89 -5.79 -4.90
N ILE A 40 -8.04 -6.74 -3.99
CA ILE A 40 -7.23 -6.84 -2.79
C ILE A 40 -6.18 -7.92 -3.04
N TYR A 41 -4.93 -7.56 -2.82
CA TYR A 41 -3.80 -8.45 -2.81
C TYR A 41 -3.32 -8.65 -1.37
N VAL A 42 -2.81 -9.85 -1.08
CA VAL A 42 -2.15 -10.18 0.17
C VAL A 42 -0.72 -10.60 -0.13
N CYS A 43 0.22 -10.12 0.65
CA CYS A 43 1.59 -10.53 0.53
C CYS A 43 1.81 -11.88 1.19
N ASN A 44 2.38 -12.82 0.44
CA ASN A 44 2.86 -14.09 0.95
C ASN A 44 4.23 -14.38 0.36
N GLY A 45 5.22 -14.69 1.18
CA GLY A 45 6.57 -15.04 0.68
C GLY A 45 7.25 -13.96 -0.17
N GLY A 46 6.96 -12.67 0.07
CA GLY A 46 7.52 -11.55 -0.70
C GLY A 46 6.84 -11.29 -2.05
N GLN A 47 5.77 -12.02 -2.36
CA GLN A 47 4.97 -11.86 -3.57
C GLN A 47 3.53 -11.47 -3.22
N LEU A 48 2.93 -10.63 -4.06
CA LEU A 48 1.52 -10.26 -3.94
C LEU A 48 0.65 -11.33 -4.59
N PHE A 49 -0.26 -11.91 -3.80
CA PHE A 49 -1.26 -12.87 -4.24
C PHE A 49 -2.62 -12.21 -4.26
N LEU A 50 -3.43 -12.49 -5.29
CA LEU A 50 -4.81 -12.02 -5.32
C LEU A 50 -5.58 -12.66 -4.16
N SER A 51 -6.15 -11.83 -3.30
CA SER A 51 -7.04 -12.25 -2.21
C SER A 51 -8.51 -12.13 -2.62
N ALA A 52 -8.91 -10.99 -3.19
CA ALA A 52 -10.28 -10.75 -3.63
C ALA A 52 -10.32 -9.77 -4.82
N THR A 53 -11.37 -9.87 -5.63
CA THR A 53 -11.69 -8.89 -6.67
C THR A 53 -12.93 -8.12 -6.21
N CYS A 54 -12.87 -6.79 -6.25
CA CYS A 54 -13.92 -5.89 -5.82
C CYS A 54 -14.83 -5.55 -7.01
N ALA A 55 -16.14 -5.52 -6.78
CA ALA A 55 -17.11 -5.16 -7.81
C ALA A 55 -17.03 -3.67 -8.18
N SER A 56 -16.88 -2.80 -7.18
CA SER A 56 -16.78 -1.35 -7.39
C SER A 56 -15.40 -0.83 -7.00
N GLN A 57 -15.05 -0.86 -5.71
CA GLN A 57 -13.82 -0.23 -5.25
C GLN A 57 -13.16 -0.90 -4.04
N CYS A 58 -11.86 -0.73 -3.92
CA CYS A 58 -11.05 -1.17 -2.78
C CYS A 58 -10.78 0.00 -1.84
N ARG A 59 -11.30 -0.05 -0.61
CA ARG A 59 -11.11 1.00 0.39
C ARG A 59 -10.47 0.49 1.66
N TRP A 60 -9.58 1.30 2.20
CA TRP A 60 -8.96 1.05 3.50
C TRP A 60 -9.86 1.55 4.63
N ILE A 61 -10.32 0.63 5.48
CA ILE A 61 -11.11 0.91 6.68
C ILE A 61 -10.37 0.29 7.86
N ASN A 62 -10.04 1.08 8.88
CA ASN A 62 -9.28 0.60 10.05
C ASN A 62 -8.00 -0.17 9.70
N ASN A 63 -7.24 0.33 8.72
CA ASN A 63 -5.99 -0.28 8.24
C ASN A 63 -6.15 -1.69 7.65
N LEU A 64 -7.36 -2.03 7.20
CA LEU A 64 -7.67 -3.25 6.45
C LEU A 64 -8.37 -2.85 5.14
N PRO A 65 -8.02 -3.45 3.99
CA PRO A 65 -8.73 -3.20 2.75
C PRO A 65 -10.03 -3.99 2.69
N TYR A 66 -11.08 -3.33 2.22
CA TYR A 66 -12.40 -3.89 2.00
C TYR A 66 -12.84 -3.59 0.58
N CYS A 67 -13.50 -4.56 -0.04
CA CYS A 67 -14.30 -4.31 -1.23
C CYS A 67 -15.63 -3.71 -0.79
N ILE A 68 -16.00 -2.60 -1.41
CA ILE A 68 -17.33 -1.98 -1.25
C ILE A 68 -18.06 -1.87 -2.58
#